data_AF-A0A961RS70-F1
#
_entry.id   AF-A0A961RS70-F1
#
_cell.length_a   1.000
_cell.length_b   1.000
_cell.length_c   1.000
_cell.angle_alpha   90.00
_cell.angle_beta   90.00
_cell.angle_gamma   90.00
#
_symmetry.space_group_name_H-M   'P 1'
#
loop_
_entity.id
_entity.type
_entity.pdbx_description
1 polymer ?
#
loop_
_entity_poly.entity_id
_entity_poly.type
_entity_poly.pdbx_seq_one_letter_code
_entity_poly.pdbx_strand_id
1 'polypeptide(L)'
;MSARTKAGGKAGLAALALLGLLVGGAMAGLVLSATRQGADVAGAFDRWLWAAARFTLWQAALSTLFSVVPAIVIARALFRHRTFPGRTLVLGLFALPLAIPGIVAALATLALYGRAGLLAP
;
A
#
# COMPACT_ATOMS: atom_id res chain seq x y z
N MET A 1 -14.77 -20.04 -30.12
CA MET A 1 -14.44 -19.23 -28.92
C MET A 1 -13.42 -19.89 -27.96
N SER A 2 -12.69 -20.95 -28.35
CA SER A 2 -11.77 -21.71 -27.45
C SER A 2 -10.26 -21.44 -27.70
N ALA A 3 -9.89 -20.82 -28.82
CA ALA A 3 -8.48 -20.54 -29.17
C ALA A 3 -7.91 -19.28 -28.48
N ARG A 4 -8.76 -18.32 -28.10
CA ARG A 4 -8.34 -17.02 -27.54
C ARG A 4 -7.87 -17.13 -26.07
N THR A 5 -8.40 -18.08 -25.31
CA THR A 5 -8.01 -18.39 -23.93
C THR A 5 -6.67 -19.12 -23.82
N LYS A 6 -6.35 -20.02 -24.76
CA LYS A 6 -5.07 -20.75 -24.76
C LYS A 6 -3.87 -19.85 -25.10
N ALA A 7 -4.06 -18.89 -26.02
CA ALA A 7 -3.03 -17.89 -26.35
C ALA A 7 -2.77 -16.92 -25.18
N GLY A 8 -3.84 -16.50 -24.49
CA GLY A 8 -3.74 -15.68 -23.27
C GLY A 8 -3.06 -16.42 -22.11
N GLY A 9 -3.28 -17.73 -21.96
CA GLY A 9 -2.64 -18.54 -20.93
C GLY A 9 -1.12 -18.65 -21.11
N LYS A 10 -0.65 -18.88 -22.34
CA LYS A 10 0.80 -18.93 -22.64
C LYS A 10 1.47 -17.57 -22.46
N ALA A 11 0.82 -16.49 -22.91
CA ALA A 11 1.33 -15.13 -22.73
C ALA A 11 1.38 -14.74 -21.24
N GLY A 12 0.36 -15.08 -20.45
CA GLY A 12 0.34 -14.85 -19.00
C GLY A 12 1.44 -15.63 -18.27
N LEU A 13 1.66 -16.89 -18.66
CA LEU A 13 2.72 -17.72 -18.07
C LEU A 13 4.12 -17.18 -18.42
N ALA A 14 4.30 -16.70 -19.66
CA ALA A 14 5.54 -16.04 -20.08
C ALA A 14 5.77 -14.73 -19.33
N ALA A 15 4.73 -13.91 -19.13
CA ALA A 15 4.82 -12.68 -18.35
C ALA A 15 5.16 -12.96 -16.87
N LEU A 16 4.52 -13.96 -16.25
CA LEU A 16 4.83 -14.38 -14.89
C LEU A 16 6.27 -14.88 -14.76
N ALA A 17 6.73 -15.69 -15.73
CA ALA A 17 8.10 -16.17 -15.77
C ALA A 17 9.12 -15.03 -15.92
N LEU A 18 8.84 -14.06 -16.80
CA LEU A 18 9.69 -12.88 -16.98
C LEU A 18 9.75 -12.03 -15.70
N LEU A 19 8.61 -11.76 -15.07
CA LEU A 19 8.55 -11.00 -13.82
C LEU A 19 9.25 -11.74 -12.68
N GLY A 20 9.03 -13.05 -12.57
CA GLY A 20 9.70 -13.91 -11.59
C GLY A 20 11.21 -13.93 -11.79
N LEU A 21 11.68 -14.02 -13.04
CA LEU A 21 13.10 -13.95 -13.38
C LEU A 21 13.67 -12.57 -13.07
N LEU A 22 12.95 -11.49 -13.38
CA LEU A 22 13.42 -10.12 -13.15
C LEU A 22 13.56 -9.84 -11.65
N VAL A 23 12.52 -10.14 -10.87
CA VAL A 23 12.51 -9.92 -9.41
C VAL A 23 13.49 -10.88 -8.73
N GLY A 24 13.44 -12.16 -9.09
CA GLY A 24 14.33 -13.19 -8.54
C GLY A 24 15.79 -12.91 -8.89
N GLY A 25 16.07 -12.49 -10.12
CA GLY A 25 17.40 -12.10 -10.58
C GLY A 25 17.93 -10.86 -9.87
N ALA A 26 17.09 -9.83 -9.65
CA ALA A 26 17.46 -8.65 -8.87
C ALA A 26 17.79 -9.00 -7.41
N MET A 27 16.96 -9.84 -6.77
CA MET A 27 17.20 -10.30 -5.40
C MET A 27 18.44 -11.18 -5.29
N ALA A 28 18.63 -12.13 -6.22
CA ALA A 28 19.82 -12.97 -6.27
C ALA A 28 21.07 -12.12 -6.51
N GLY A 29 21.01 -11.15 -7.42
CA GLY A 29 22.08 -10.20 -7.68
C GLY A 29 22.45 -9.36 -6.46
N LEU A 30 21.46 -8.90 -5.69
CA LEU A 30 21.67 -8.19 -4.43
C LEU A 30 22.40 -9.06 -3.40
N VAL A 31 21.92 -10.29 -3.18
CA VAL A 31 22.55 -11.23 -2.23
C VAL A 31 23.97 -11.59 -2.66
N LEU A 32 24.18 -11.86 -3.96
CA LEU A 32 25.50 -12.18 -4.49
C LEU A 32 26.47 -10.99 -4.39
N SER A 33 25.97 -9.77 -4.58
CA SER A 33 26.77 -8.55 -4.42
C SER A 33 27.15 -8.34 -2.95
N ALA A 34 26.20 -8.54 -2.04
CA ALA A 34 26.44 -8.45 -0.60
C ALA A 34 27.49 -9.47 -0.11
N THR A 35 27.42 -10.72 -0.57
CA THR A 35 28.39 -11.76 -0.18
C THR A 35 29.77 -11.50 -0.77
N ARG A 36 29.87 -11.08 -2.04
CA ARG A 36 31.16 -10.78 -2.69
C ARG A 36 31.88 -9.58 -2.08
N GLN A 37 31.13 -8.59 -1.61
CA GLN A 37 31.68 -7.38 -1.00
C GLN A 37 31.95 -7.54 0.51
N GLY A 38 31.66 -8.71 1.10
CA GLY A 38 31.80 -8.93 2.53
C GLY A 38 30.88 -8.02 3.35
N ALA A 39 29.66 -7.76 2.85
CA ALA A 39 28.74 -6.81 3.46
C ALA A 39 28.43 -7.18 4.92
N ASP A 40 28.55 -6.20 5.80
CA ASP A 40 28.17 -6.35 7.20
C ASP A 40 26.65 -6.30 7.33
N VAL A 41 26.04 -7.48 7.38
CA VAL A 41 24.59 -7.63 7.56
C VAL A 41 24.14 -7.11 8.92
N ALA A 42 24.96 -7.24 9.97
CA ALA A 42 24.63 -6.73 11.29
C ALA A 42 24.67 -5.18 11.30
N GLY A 43 25.67 -4.60 10.64
CA GLY A 43 25.78 -3.16 10.40
C GLY A 43 24.66 -2.59 9.53
N ALA A 44 24.02 -3.40 8.68
CA ALA A 44 22.85 -2.97 7.90
C ALA A 44 21.60 -2.73 8.77
N PHE A 45 21.50 -3.35 9.96
CA PHE A 45 20.46 -3.08 10.96
C PHE A 45 20.88 -1.95 11.90
N ASP A 46 21.25 -0.83 11.30
CA ASP A 46 21.76 0.32 12.01
C ASP A 46 20.68 1.06 12.82
N ARG A 47 21.13 2.10 13.53
CA ARG A 47 20.24 2.95 14.33
C ARG A 47 19.16 3.64 13.50
N TRP A 48 19.48 3.99 12.25
CA TRP A 48 18.54 4.67 11.36
C TRP A 48 17.39 3.72 10.97
N LEU A 49 17.69 2.49 10.57
CA LEU A 49 16.69 1.50 10.22
C LEU A 49 15.75 1.21 11.39
N TRP A 50 16.30 1.04 12.60
CA TRP A 50 15.50 0.86 13.80
C TRP A 50 14.62 2.09 14.13
N ALA A 51 15.13 3.30 13.94
CA ALA A 51 14.36 4.52 14.16
C ALA A 51 13.21 4.64 13.14
N ALA A 52 13.49 4.38 11.86
CA ALA A 52 12.51 4.40 10.78
C ALA A 52 11.44 3.31 10.98
N ALA A 53 11.85 2.08 11.29
CA ALA A 53 10.94 0.97 11.54
C ALA A 53 10.02 1.27 12.73
N ARG A 54 10.56 1.76 13.85
CA ARG A 54 9.76 2.13 15.02
C ARG A 54 8.79 3.26 14.72
N PHE A 55 9.23 4.30 13.99
CA PHE A 55 8.36 5.40 13.57
C PHE A 55 7.19 4.87 12.73
N THR A 56 7.48 4.10 11.69
CA THR A 56 6.47 3.53 10.80
C THR A 56 5.53 2.58 11.52
N LEU A 57 6.04 1.72 12.42
CA LEU A 57 5.22 0.80 13.20
C LEU A 57 4.28 1.54 14.15
N TRP A 58 4.78 2.54 14.87
CA TRP A 58 3.92 3.35 15.74
C TRP A 58 2.89 4.14 14.96
N GLN A 59 3.30 4.73 13.83
CA GLN A 59 2.40 5.48 12.96
C GLN A 59 1.31 4.58 12.40
N ALA A 60 1.66 3.39 11.89
CA ALA A 60 0.72 2.41 11.36
C ALA A 60 -0.22 1.87 12.45
N ALA A 61 0.27 1.60 13.65
CA ALA A 61 -0.55 1.15 14.77
C ALA A 61 -1.57 2.21 15.19
N LEU A 62 -1.12 3.47 15.37
CA LEU A 62 -2.01 4.58 15.69
C LEU A 62 -3.04 4.80 14.58
N SER A 63 -2.59 4.81 13.31
CA SER A 63 -3.48 4.97 12.15
C SER A 63 -4.54 3.86 12.10
N THR A 64 -4.14 2.62 12.38
CA THR A 64 -5.06 1.48 12.41
C THR A 64 -6.08 1.64 13.53
N LEU A 65 -5.64 2.02 14.72
CA LEU A 65 -6.53 2.23 15.86
C LEU A 65 -7.56 3.33 15.59
N PHE A 66 -7.11 4.50 15.14
CA PHE A 66 -7.99 5.63 14.81
C PHE A 66 -8.94 5.33 13.64
N SER A 67 -8.54 4.48 12.70
CA SER A 67 -9.39 4.07 11.57
C SER A 67 -10.41 3.00 11.96
N VAL A 68 -9.98 1.96 12.67
CA VAL A 68 -10.81 0.77 12.96
C VAL A 68 -11.94 1.08 13.94
N VAL A 69 -11.69 1.88 14.98
CA VAL A 69 -12.70 2.21 16.00
C VAL A 69 -14.00 2.78 15.38
N PRO A 70 -13.97 3.86 14.59
CA PRO A 70 -15.16 4.35 13.91
C PRO A 70 -15.62 3.42 12.78
N ALA A 71 -14.69 2.73 12.09
CA ALA A 71 -15.05 1.81 11.02
C ALA A 71 -15.92 0.65 11.49
N ILE A 72 -15.70 0.11 12.71
CA ILE A 72 -16.56 -0.95 13.28
C ILE A 72 -18.00 -0.47 13.43
N VAL A 73 -18.20 0.76 13.93
CA VAL A 73 -19.54 1.35 14.10
C VAL A 73 -20.22 1.50 12.74
N ILE A 74 -19.50 2.06 11.76
CA ILE A 74 -20.01 2.25 10.39
C ILE A 74 -20.33 0.91 9.74
N ALA A 75 -19.43 -0.07 9.82
CA ALA A 75 -19.63 -1.40 9.24
C ALA A 75 -20.84 -2.12 9.86
N ARG A 76 -21.02 -2.01 11.18
CA ARG A 76 -22.19 -2.56 11.88
C ARG A 76 -23.48 -1.87 11.43
N ALA A 77 -23.49 -0.56 11.27
CA ALA A 77 -24.63 0.18 10.74
C ALA A 77 -24.95 -0.24 9.29
N LEU A 78 -23.92 -0.37 8.44
CA LEU A 78 -24.04 -0.76 7.03
C LEU A 78 -24.55 -2.20 6.84
N PHE A 79 -24.23 -3.08 7.78
CA PHE A 79 -24.71 -4.46 7.80
C PHE A 79 -26.17 -4.55 8.27
N ARG A 80 -26.53 -3.84 9.34
CA ARG A 80 -27.88 -3.86 9.92
C ARG A 80 -28.90 -3.11 9.06
N HIS A 81 -28.50 -1.99 8.44
CA HIS A 81 -29.37 -1.19 7.59
C HIS A 81 -28.95 -1.34 6.13
N ARG A 82 -29.59 -2.29 5.44
CA ARG A 82 -29.26 -2.60 4.03
C ARG A 82 -29.70 -1.53 3.06
N THR A 83 -30.79 -0.83 3.36
CA THR A 83 -31.40 0.21 2.51
C THR A 83 -31.50 1.51 3.29
N PHE A 84 -30.60 2.45 2.98
CA PHE A 84 -30.67 3.84 3.45
C PHE A 84 -30.14 4.79 2.36
N PRO A 85 -30.68 6.01 2.23
CA PRO A 85 -30.22 6.98 1.24
C PRO A 85 -28.76 7.37 1.52
N GLY A 86 -27.89 7.31 0.51
CA GLY A 86 -26.47 7.65 0.62
C GLY A 86 -25.50 6.46 0.80
N ARG A 87 -26.00 5.21 0.89
CA ARG A 87 -25.14 4.01 0.98
C ARG A 87 -24.07 3.93 -0.11
N THR A 88 -24.44 4.20 -1.36
CA THR A 88 -23.51 4.15 -2.51
C THR A 88 -22.39 5.19 -2.36
N LEU A 89 -22.69 6.36 -1.80
CA LEU A 89 -21.68 7.39 -1.53
C LEU A 89 -20.71 6.92 -0.45
N VAL A 90 -21.19 6.34 0.66
CA VAL A 90 -20.34 5.77 1.72
C VAL A 90 -19.42 4.68 1.17
N LEU A 91 -19.97 3.76 0.37
CA LEU A 91 -19.17 2.70 -0.28
C LEU A 91 -18.16 3.27 -1.28
N GLY A 92 -18.53 4.31 -2.02
CA GLY A 92 -17.64 5.03 -2.94
C GLY A 92 -16.49 5.71 -2.21
N LEU A 93 -16.75 6.31 -1.04
CA LEU A 93 -15.70 6.92 -0.20
C LEU A 93 -14.69 5.87 0.30
N PHE A 94 -15.10 4.63 0.57
CA PHE A 94 -14.16 3.55 0.90
C PHE A 94 -13.31 3.09 -0.30
N ALA A 95 -13.82 3.20 -1.52
CA ALA A 95 -13.05 2.90 -2.73
C ALA A 95 -12.09 4.04 -3.12
N LEU A 96 -12.35 5.26 -2.65
CA LEU A 96 -11.61 6.46 -3.03
C LEU A 96 -10.09 6.36 -2.74
N PRO A 97 -9.62 5.94 -1.54
CA PRO A 97 -8.20 5.80 -1.27
C PRO A 97 -7.47 4.78 -2.17
N LEU A 98 -8.21 3.80 -2.72
CA LEU A 98 -7.64 2.80 -3.64
C LEU A 98 -7.47 3.34 -5.06
N ALA A 99 -8.34 4.26 -5.47
CA ALA A 99 -8.35 4.81 -6.83
C ALA A 99 -7.47 6.05 -6.98
N ILE A 100 -7.24 6.80 -5.89
CA ILE A 100 -6.45 8.03 -5.93
C ILE A 100 -4.94 7.68 -6.05
N PRO A 101 -4.20 8.30 -7.00
CA PRO A 101 -2.75 8.19 -7.05
C PRO A 101 -2.08 8.73 -5.77
N GLY A 102 -1.03 8.07 -5.28
CA GLY A 102 -0.38 8.45 -4.02
C GLY A 102 0.08 9.91 -3.95
N ILE A 103 0.53 10.49 -5.08
CA ILE A 103 0.94 11.90 -5.13
C ILE A 103 -0.24 12.86 -4.95
N VAL A 104 -1.41 12.50 -5.49
CA VAL A 104 -2.63 13.32 -5.34
C VAL A 104 -3.08 13.30 -3.89
N ALA A 105 -2.99 12.16 -3.21
CA ALA A 105 -3.25 12.07 -1.78
C ALA A 105 -2.29 12.99 -0.98
N ALA A 106 -0.99 12.96 -1.27
CA ALA A 106 -0.01 13.82 -0.61
C ALA A 106 -0.29 15.32 -0.84
N LEU A 107 -0.62 15.71 -2.08
CA LEU A 107 -0.97 17.11 -2.40
C LEU A 107 -2.26 17.54 -1.71
N ALA A 108 -3.27 16.67 -1.64
CA ALA A 108 -4.52 16.96 -0.92
C ALA A 108 -4.25 17.16 0.59
N THR A 109 -3.41 16.33 1.21
CA THR A 109 -2.98 16.51 2.60
C THR A 109 -2.22 17.82 2.79
N LEU A 110 -1.32 18.19 1.87
CA LEU A 110 -0.58 19.45 1.92
C LEU A 110 -1.50 20.67 1.72
N ALA A 111 -2.49 20.60 0.83
CA ALA A 111 -3.46 21.66 0.64
C ALA A 111 -4.35 21.86 1.88
N LEU A 112 -4.58 20.81 2.67
CA LEU A 112 -5.39 20.88 3.87
C LEU A 112 -4.59 21.33 5.10
N TYR A 113 -3.42 20.73 5.34
CA TYR A 113 -2.62 20.89 6.57
C TYR A 113 -1.27 21.57 6.38
N GLY A 114 -0.93 21.95 5.14
CA GLY A 114 0.31 22.65 4.85
C GLY A 114 0.35 24.06 5.43
N ARG A 115 1.52 24.70 5.36
CA ARG A 115 1.75 26.04 5.93
C ARG A 115 0.87 27.14 5.31
N ALA A 116 0.42 26.95 4.08
CA ALA A 116 -0.56 27.80 3.40
C ALA A 116 -1.86 27.05 3.11
N GLY A 117 -2.11 25.96 3.85
CA GLY A 117 -3.29 25.12 3.69
C GLY A 117 -4.53 25.72 4.35
N LEU A 118 -5.67 25.09 4.10
CA LEU A 118 -6.97 25.52 4.65
C LEU A 118 -7.01 25.53 6.19
N LEU A 119 -6.26 24.62 6.83
CA LEU A 119 -6.16 24.49 8.29
C LEU A 119 -4.81 25.01 8.81
N ALA A 120 -4.15 25.90 8.06
CA ALA A 120 -2.94 26.55 8.53
C ALA A 120 -3.22 27.35 9.82
N PRO A 121 -2.29 27.32 10.79
CA PRO A 121 -2.39 28.12 12.01
C PRO A 121 -2.31 29.63 11.74
#